data_AF-A0AAU7A0V5-F1
#
_entry.id   AF-A0AAU7A0V5-F1
#
_cell.length_a   1.000
_cell.length_b   1.000
_cell.length_c   1.000
_cell.angle_alpha   90.00
_cell.angle_beta   90.00
_cell.angle_gamma   90.00
#
_symmetry.space_group_name_H-M   'P 1'
#
loop_
_entity.id
_entity.type
_entity.pdbx_description
1 polymer ?
#
loop_
_entity_poly.entity_id
_entity_poly.type
_entity_poly.pdbx_seq_one_letter_code
_entity_poly.pdbx_strand_id
1 'polypeptide(L)'
;MTITAKDVTAKCDALLAYNGSFVISDSKLPRVEADWPGTVSVTDSNIFAGNQSTFSAAISYNLTSPKSQYNLVIRRTDISGGKDSVECRGNCDVQDSYLHGQRSYGGAHIQGFLTSGGNHILLRHNSIACDPPTGQGDGCTADVALFGDLAQVNDVIIDRNLMLGGPDPSFCLYGGYQPGKKYPVSTNVVMTNNVFQKGPYGKCGHYGPTTSINTSAPGTVYTGNVWTDGTPVAAVQQ
;
A
#
# COMPACT_ATOMS: atom_id res chain seq x y z
N MET A 1 8.25 -1.43 -23.36
CA MET A 1 7.92 -2.87 -23.49
C MET A 1 6.43 -3.05 -23.22
N THR A 2 5.77 -3.96 -23.92
CA THR A 2 4.34 -4.28 -23.69
C THR A 2 4.18 -5.77 -23.40
N ILE A 3 3.41 -6.09 -22.36
CA ILE A 3 3.01 -7.46 -22.00
C ILE A 3 1.49 -7.48 -21.92
N THR A 4 0.85 -8.30 -22.76
CA THR A 4 -0.63 -8.37 -22.81
C THR A 4 -1.10 -9.80 -22.98
N ALA A 5 -2.13 -10.20 -22.23
CA ALA A 5 -2.71 -11.55 -22.31
C ALA A 5 -1.67 -12.65 -22.06
N LYS A 6 -0.77 -12.44 -21.07
CA LYS A 6 0.31 -13.39 -20.75
C LYS A 6 0.23 -13.88 -19.31
N ASP A 7 0.55 -15.16 -19.15
CA ASP A 7 0.93 -15.72 -17.86
C ASP A 7 2.46 -15.76 -17.77
N VAL A 8 3.00 -14.94 -16.88
CA VAL A 8 4.44 -14.78 -16.64
C VAL A 8 4.85 -15.47 -15.32
N THR A 9 3.89 -15.99 -14.54
CA THR A 9 4.14 -16.51 -13.18
C THR A 9 5.10 -17.69 -13.13
N ALA A 10 5.13 -18.51 -14.19
CA ALA A 10 6.05 -19.65 -14.31
C ALA A 10 7.35 -19.32 -15.06
N LYS A 11 7.56 -18.06 -15.47
CA LYS A 11 8.72 -17.66 -16.29
C LYS A 11 9.85 -17.09 -15.45
N CYS A 12 9.54 -16.45 -14.34
CA CYS A 12 10.50 -15.85 -13.41
C CYS A 12 9.87 -15.62 -12.04
N ASP A 13 10.71 -15.51 -11.01
CA ASP A 13 10.26 -15.18 -9.65
C ASP A 13 9.93 -13.68 -9.50
N ALA A 14 10.48 -12.84 -10.37
CA ALA A 14 10.18 -11.43 -10.45
C ALA A 14 10.32 -10.90 -11.89
N LEU A 15 9.42 -10.00 -12.27
CA LEU A 15 9.51 -9.18 -13.46
C LEU A 15 10.22 -7.87 -13.12
N LEU A 16 11.48 -7.77 -13.52
CA LEU A 16 12.30 -6.59 -13.28
C LEU A 16 12.18 -5.62 -14.47
N ALA A 17 11.55 -4.49 -14.24
CA ALA A 17 11.38 -3.43 -15.23
C ALA A 17 12.65 -2.55 -15.28
N TYR A 18 13.57 -2.92 -16.18
CA TYR A 18 14.80 -2.17 -16.45
C TYR A 18 14.57 -1.12 -17.54
N ASN A 19 14.56 0.15 -17.14
CA ASN A 19 14.64 1.37 -17.98
C ASN A 19 13.50 1.55 -18.99
N GLY A 20 12.82 2.70 -18.94
CA GLY A 20 11.78 3.08 -19.89
C GLY A 20 10.35 2.69 -19.46
N SER A 21 9.42 2.66 -20.41
CA SER A 21 8.00 2.46 -20.13
C SER A 21 7.57 1.01 -20.37
N PHE A 22 7.00 0.39 -19.34
CA PHE A 22 6.42 -0.94 -19.35
C PHE A 22 4.90 -0.81 -19.24
N VAL A 23 4.18 -1.33 -20.22
CA VAL A 23 2.72 -1.36 -20.23
C VAL A 23 2.28 -2.80 -20.16
N ILE A 24 1.62 -3.17 -19.07
CA ILE A 24 1.20 -4.53 -18.77
C ILE A 24 -0.31 -4.55 -18.60
N SER A 25 -0.98 -5.43 -19.32
CA SER A 25 -2.43 -5.56 -19.29
C SER A 25 -2.90 -7.00 -19.39
N ASP A 26 -4.06 -7.32 -18.81
CA ASP A 26 -4.70 -8.65 -18.94
C ASP A 26 -3.72 -9.81 -18.68
N SER A 27 -2.89 -9.70 -17.63
CA SER A 27 -1.76 -10.60 -17.43
C SER A 27 -1.70 -11.14 -16.01
N LYS A 28 -1.08 -12.30 -15.86
CA LYS A 28 -0.69 -12.87 -14.57
C LYS A 28 0.81 -12.70 -14.39
N LEU A 29 1.19 -12.04 -13.31
CA LEU A 29 2.56 -11.61 -13.08
C LEU A 29 3.09 -12.22 -11.77
N PRO A 30 4.38 -12.57 -11.72
CA PRO A 30 5.08 -12.75 -10.45
C PRO A 30 5.25 -11.37 -9.78
N ARG A 31 6.12 -11.27 -8.77
CA ARG A 31 6.51 -9.96 -8.19
C ARG A 31 6.97 -9.00 -9.29
N VAL A 32 6.62 -7.72 -9.20
CA VAL A 32 7.06 -6.68 -10.15
C VAL A 32 7.96 -5.67 -9.44
N GLU A 33 9.12 -5.39 -10.03
CA GLU A 33 10.07 -4.42 -9.45
C GLU A 33 10.54 -3.41 -10.49
N ALA A 34 10.37 -2.13 -10.20
CA ALA A 34 10.90 -1.02 -11.00
C ALA A 34 12.31 -0.63 -10.52
N ASP A 35 13.34 -0.99 -11.28
CA ASP A 35 14.75 -0.84 -10.84
C ASP A 35 15.46 0.39 -11.44
N TRP A 36 14.87 1.04 -12.45
CA TRP A 36 15.45 2.17 -13.18
C TRP A 36 14.40 3.23 -13.54
N PRO A 37 14.82 4.46 -13.93
CA PRO A 37 13.89 5.51 -14.31
C PRO A 37 12.93 5.08 -15.43
N GLY A 38 11.65 5.40 -15.26
CA GLY A 38 10.63 4.99 -16.21
C GLY A 38 9.22 4.93 -15.62
N THR A 39 8.33 4.24 -16.33
CA THR A 39 6.94 4.06 -15.91
C THR A 39 6.59 2.59 -16.01
N VAL A 40 6.02 2.01 -14.96
CA VAL A 40 5.41 0.69 -15.00
C VAL A 40 3.92 0.86 -14.82
N SER A 41 3.16 0.55 -15.86
CA SER A 41 1.71 0.52 -15.81
C SER A 41 1.20 -0.91 -15.82
N VAL A 42 0.42 -1.29 -14.82
CA VAL A 42 -0.23 -2.60 -14.70
C VAL A 42 -1.74 -2.37 -14.65
N THR A 43 -2.47 -3.01 -15.56
CA THR A 43 -3.91 -2.83 -15.70
C THR A 43 -4.62 -4.16 -15.90
N ASP A 44 -5.82 -4.33 -15.33
CA ASP A 44 -6.65 -5.52 -15.59
C ASP A 44 -5.89 -6.85 -15.36
N SER A 45 -5.06 -6.91 -14.32
CA SER A 45 -4.06 -7.97 -14.16
C SER A 45 -4.11 -8.59 -12.77
N ASN A 46 -3.39 -9.71 -12.61
CA ASN A 46 -3.13 -10.31 -11.31
C ASN A 46 -1.63 -10.32 -11.04
N ILE A 47 -1.22 -9.81 -9.89
CA ILE A 47 0.13 -9.94 -9.37
C ILE A 47 0.06 -10.96 -8.24
N PHE A 48 0.77 -12.07 -8.41
CA PHE A 48 0.95 -13.06 -7.37
C PHE A 48 2.44 -13.19 -7.06
N ALA A 49 2.89 -12.51 -6.01
CA ALA A 49 4.29 -12.50 -5.60
C ALA A 49 4.73 -13.78 -4.85
N GLY A 50 3.91 -14.85 -4.94
CA GLY A 50 4.19 -16.14 -4.37
C GLY A 50 3.94 -16.24 -2.86
N ASN A 51 4.07 -17.45 -2.34
CA ASN A 51 4.11 -17.74 -0.90
C ASN A 51 5.52 -17.64 -0.32
N GLN A 52 6.50 -17.20 -1.11
CA GLN A 52 7.87 -17.13 -0.67
C GLN A 52 8.06 -15.95 0.27
N SER A 53 8.71 -16.21 1.40
CA SER A 53 9.08 -15.23 2.41
C SER A 53 10.18 -14.30 1.91
N THR A 54 9.82 -13.34 1.06
CA THR A 54 10.75 -12.29 0.59
C THR A 54 10.51 -11.01 1.37
N PHE A 55 11.56 -10.21 1.59
CA PHE A 55 11.44 -8.86 2.18
C PHE A 55 10.89 -7.82 1.19
N SER A 56 10.51 -8.22 -0.03
CA SER A 56 10.05 -7.33 -1.09
C SER A 56 8.52 -7.30 -1.16
N ALA A 57 7.94 -6.14 -1.49
CA ALA A 57 6.52 -6.04 -1.79
C ALA A 57 6.16 -6.76 -3.10
N ALA A 58 4.88 -7.05 -3.33
CA ALA A 58 4.42 -7.69 -4.55
C ALA A 58 4.61 -6.81 -5.79
N ILE A 59 4.46 -5.50 -5.62
CA ILE A 59 4.94 -4.51 -6.57
C ILE A 59 5.62 -3.34 -5.85
N SER A 60 6.85 -3.04 -6.24
CA SER A 60 7.63 -1.94 -5.71
C SER A 60 8.62 -1.43 -6.73
N TYR A 61 9.48 -0.56 -6.24
CA TYR A 61 10.74 -0.18 -6.83
C TYR A 61 11.89 -0.82 -6.07
N ASN A 62 13.07 -0.80 -6.67
CA ASN A 62 14.27 -1.21 -5.95
C ASN A 62 14.65 -0.14 -4.93
N LEU A 63 14.54 -0.49 -3.64
CA LEU A 63 14.85 0.38 -2.50
C LEU A 63 16.33 0.78 -2.40
N THR A 64 17.22 0.04 -3.07
CA THR A 64 18.67 0.22 -2.97
C THR A 64 19.26 1.08 -4.08
N SER A 65 18.49 1.36 -5.13
CA SER A 65 18.95 2.11 -6.28
C SER A 65 18.74 3.63 -6.06
N PRO A 66 19.80 4.46 -6.04
CA PRO A 66 19.65 5.92 -5.99
C PRO A 66 19.03 6.49 -7.27
N LYS A 67 18.77 5.64 -8.27
CA LYS A 67 18.17 5.98 -9.57
C LYS A 67 16.67 5.63 -9.64
N SER A 68 16.06 5.22 -8.53
CA SER A 68 14.63 4.88 -8.46
C SER A 68 13.73 6.12 -8.58
N GLN A 69 13.63 6.67 -9.79
CA GLN A 69 12.68 7.70 -10.19
C GLN A 69 11.66 7.07 -11.14
N TYR A 70 10.66 6.40 -10.59
CA TYR A 70 9.69 5.63 -11.37
C TYR A 70 8.28 6.18 -11.14
N ASN A 71 7.41 5.93 -12.12
CA ASN A 71 5.98 6.13 -11.99
C ASN A 71 5.31 4.75 -11.95
N LEU A 72 4.59 4.43 -10.88
CA LEU A 72 3.74 3.24 -10.84
C LEU A 72 2.30 3.65 -11.14
N VAL A 73 1.69 2.97 -12.11
CA VAL A 73 0.29 3.16 -12.46
C VAL A 73 -0.41 1.82 -12.42
N ILE A 74 -1.17 1.56 -11.37
CA ILE A 74 -1.80 0.29 -11.07
C ILE A 74 -3.31 0.50 -11.10
N ARG A 75 -4.03 -0.18 -12.00
CA ARG A 75 -5.48 -0.05 -12.12
C ARG A 75 -6.16 -1.40 -12.27
N ARG A 76 -7.28 -1.63 -11.58
CA ARG A 76 -8.08 -2.86 -11.74
C ARG A 76 -7.22 -4.12 -11.62
N THR A 77 -6.34 -4.14 -10.61
CA THR A 77 -5.36 -5.21 -10.42
C THR A 77 -5.60 -5.90 -9.09
N ASP A 78 -5.61 -7.24 -9.09
CA ASP A 78 -5.57 -8.06 -7.88
C ASP A 78 -4.10 -8.31 -7.51
N ILE A 79 -3.70 -7.94 -6.31
CA ILE A 79 -2.30 -7.96 -5.86
C ILE A 79 -2.21 -8.75 -4.57
N SER A 80 -1.52 -9.89 -4.63
CA SER A 80 -1.35 -10.79 -3.49
C SER A 80 0.06 -11.34 -3.31
N GLY A 81 0.35 -11.72 -2.08
CA GLY A 81 1.69 -12.15 -1.65
C GLY A 81 2.62 -10.97 -1.39
N GLY A 82 3.92 -11.26 -1.30
CA GLY A 82 4.95 -10.28 -0.95
C GLY A 82 4.91 -9.85 0.52
N LYS A 83 5.93 -9.12 0.97
CA LYS A 83 5.95 -8.51 2.30
C LYS A 83 4.83 -7.49 2.44
N ASP A 84 4.71 -6.60 1.47
CA ASP A 84 3.58 -5.68 1.30
C ASP A 84 2.92 -5.96 -0.05
N SER A 85 1.66 -5.59 -0.27
CA SER A 85 1.12 -5.67 -1.65
C SER A 85 1.76 -4.61 -2.52
N VAL A 86 1.82 -3.36 -2.04
CA VAL A 86 2.40 -2.24 -2.77
C VAL A 86 3.31 -1.42 -1.85
N GLU A 87 4.54 -1.17 -2.30
CA GLU A 87 5.44 -0.21 -1.65
C GLU A 87 5.81 0.93 -2.61
N CYS A 88 5.54 2.17 -2.20
CA CYS A 88 5.76 3.37 -3.00
C CYS A 88 6.56 4.44 -2.23
N ARG A 89 7.43 5.18 -2.93
CA ARG A 89 8.08 6.42 -2.41
C ARG A 89 7.85 7.65 -3.28
N GLY A 90 7.01 7.53 -4.30
CA GLY A 90 6.45 8.66 -5.01
C GLY A 90 5.95 8.30 -6.40
N ASN A 91 5.23 9.24 -7.01
CA ASN A 91 4.60 9.10 -8.33
C ASN A 91 3.87 7.76 -8.51
N CYS A 92 2.99 7.45 -7.57
CA CYS A 92 2.33 6.16 -7.47
C CYS A 92 0.82 6.36 -7.52
N ASP A 93 0.18 5.77 -8.53
CA ASP A 93 -1.25 5.86 -8.78
C ASP A 93 -1.86 4.46 -8.72
N VAL A 94 -2.56 4.15 -7.63
CA VAL A 94 -3.21 2.85 -7.38
C VAL A 94 -4.71 3.06 -7.30
N GLN A 95 -5.44 2.52 -8.26
CA GLN A 95 -6.89 2.69 -8.34
C GLN A 95 -7.63 1.39 -8.65
N ASP A 96 -8.87 1.30 -8.17
CA ASP A 96 -9.80 0.22 -8.51
C ASP A 96 -9.22 -1.19 -8.27
N SER A 97 -8.27 -1.33 -7.34
CA SER A 97 -7.45 -2.55 -7.17
C SER A 97 -7.74 -3.22 -5.83
N TYR A 98 -7.33 -4.49 -5.70
CA TYR A 98 -7.46 -5.25 -4.46
C TYR A 98 -6.07 -5.67 -3.95
N LEU A 99 -5.71 -5.23 -2.76
CA LEU A 99 -4.43 -5.50 -2.11
C LEU A 99 -4.69 -6.44 -0.92
N HIS A 100 -4.12 -7.64 -0.93
CA HIS A 100 -4.36 -8.67 0.10
C HIS A 100 -3.26 -9.73 0.17
N GLY A 101 -3.37 -10.65 1.13
CA GLY A 101 -2.64 -11.90 1.20
C GLY A 101 -1.14 -11.75 1.38
N GLN A 102 -0.68 -10.74 2.13
CA GLN A 102 0.74 -10.51 2.36
C GLN A 102 1.38 -11.63 3.20
N ARG A 103 2.71 -11.65 3.25
CA ARG A 103 3.50 -12.68 3.93
C ARG A 103 4.57 -12.04 4.80
N SER A 104 4.45 -12.22 6.11
CA SER A 104 5.50 -11.86 7.07
C SER A 104 6.66 -12.85 7.00
N TYR A 105 7.88 -12.36 7.18
CA TYR A 105 9.08 -13.17 7.36
C TYR A 105 9.88 -12.64 8.53
N GLY A 106 10.18 -13.52 9.51
CA GLY A 106 11.02 -13.16 10.66
C GLY A 106 10.44 -12.04 11.53
N GLY A 107 9.11 -11.92 11.63
CA GLY A 107 8.45 -10.85 12.37
C GLY A 107 8.50 -9.48 11.70
N ALA A 108 8.78 -9.42 10.39
CA ALA A 108 8.82 -8.18 9.64
C ALA A 108 7.45 -7.46 9.65
N HIS A 109 7.51 -6.13 9.69
CA HIS A 109 6.31 -5.32 9.45
C HIS A 109 5.84 -5.48 8.01
N ILE A 110 4.57 -5.82 7.85
CA ILE A 110 3.85 -5.98 6.59
C ILE A 110 2.67 -5.02 6.52
N GLN A 111 2.26 -4.69 5.30
CA GLN A 111 1.19 -3.75 5.01
C GLN A 111 0.43 -4.10 3.72
N GLY A 112 -0.82 -3.68 3.60
CA GLY A 112 -1.49 -3.64 2.30
C GLY A 112 -0.76 -2.68 1.36
N PHE A 113 -0.68 -1.42 1.78
CA PHE A 113 0.11 -0.37 1.16
C PHE A 113 1.11 0.23 2.13
N LEU A 114 2.36 0.40 1.67
CA LEU A 114 3.42 1.07 2.41
C LEU A 114 3.98 2.25 1.62
N THR A 115 4.21 3.36 2.33
CA THR A 115 5.24 4.32 1.95
C THR A 115 6.17 4.62 3.13
N SER A 116 7.48 4.66 2.85
CA SER A 116 8.51 5.09 3.80
C SER A 116 9.03 6.50 3.52
N GLY A 117 8.20 7.33 2.87
CA GLY A 117 8.47 8.74 2.57
C GLY A 117 8.14 9.11 1.13
N GLY A 118 8.25 10.40 0.79
CA GLY A 118 8.08 10.89 -0.57
C GLY A 118 6.65 11.32 -0.91
N ASN A 119 6.32 11.41 -2.21
CA ASN A 119 5.21 12.26 -2.66
C ASN A 119 4.58 11.95 -4.02
N HIS A 120 3.42 12.57 -4.29
CA HIS A 120 2.55 12.29 -5.43
C HIS A 120 2.04 10.85 -5.39
N ILE A 121 1.35 10.50 -4.31
CA ILE A 121 0.76 9.16 -4.12
C ILE A 121 -0.76 9.29 -4.15
N LEU A 122 -1.42 8.49 -4.97
CA LEU A 122 -2.87 8.38 -5.06
C LEU A 122 -3.29 6.93 -4.81
N LEU A 123 -4.08 6.73 -3.75
CA LEU A 123 -4.84 5.52 -3.47
C LEU A 123 -6.31 5.86 -3.60
N ARG A 124 -6.96 5.35 -4.64
CA ARG A 124 -8.38 5.64 -4.88
C ARG A 124 -9.22 4.44 -5.23
N HIS A 125 -10.34 4.27 -4.52
CA HIS A 125 -11.31 3.23 -4.84
C HIS A 125 -10.72 1.81 -4.86
N ASN A 126 -9.79 1.53 -3.96
CA ASN A 126 -9.23 0.19 -3.77
C ASN A 126 -9.93 -0.53 -2.61
N SER A 127 -9.92 -1.87 -2.65
CA SER A 127 -10.09 -2.69 -1.44
C SER A 127 -8.69 -3.01 -0.91
N ILE A 128 -8.44 -2.75 0.37
CA ILE A 128 -7.11 -2.90 0.96
C ILE A 128 -7.26 -3.70 2.25
N ALA A 129 -6.60 -4.86 2.28
CA ALA A 129 -6.43 -5.67 3.47
C ALA A 129 -4.94 -5.85 3.74
N CYS A 130 -4.60 -5.80 5.01
CA CYS A 130 -3.40 -6.43 5.52
C CYS A 130 -3.82 -7.71 6.27
N ASP A 131 -3.73 -8.83 5.59
CA ASP A 131 -4.34 -10.12 5.98
C ASP A 131 -3.40 -11.30 5.69
N PRO A 132 -2.24 -11.36 6.37
CA PRO A 132 -1.39 -12.53 6.28
C PRO A 132 -2.14 -13.77 6.78
N PRO A 133 -1.85 -14.96 6.24
CA PRO A 133 -2.41 -16.19 6.80
C PRO A 133 -2.01 -16.37 8.26
N THR A 134 -3.00 -16.72 9.07
CA THR A 134 -2.96 -16.83 10.53
C THR A 134 -1.82 -17.71 11.03
N GLY A 135 -1.20 -17.34 12.16
CA GLY A 135 -0.17 -18.12 12.84
C GLY A 135 1.28 -17.72 12.49
N GLN A 136 1.47 -16.67 11.67
CA GLN A 136 2.78 -16.09 11.37
C GLN A 136 3.23 -15.00 12.35
N GLY A 137 2.49 -14.79 13.45
CA GLY A 137 2.92 -14.03 14.63
C GLY A 137 3.69 -12.75 14.32
N ASP A 138 2.97 -11.62 14.29
CA ASP A 138 3.49 -10.27 14.15
C ASP A 138 3.88 -9.86 12.72
N GLY A 139 3.35 -8.71 12.33
CA GLY A 139 3.82 -8.00 11.15
C GLY A 139 2.82 -6.97 10.65
N CYS A 140 1.53 -7.30 10.66
CA CYS A 140 0.55 -6.48 10.01
C CYS A 140 0.33 -5.15 10.75
N THR A 141 0.91 -4.10 10.20
CA THR A 141 0.88 -2.79 10.84
C THR A 141 -0.40 -2.07 10.47
N ALA A 142 -0.68 -2.04 9.16
CA ALA A 142 -1.91 -1.46 8.66
C ALA A 142 -2.27 -1.89 7.24
N ASP A 143 -3.53 -1.70 6.88
CA ASP A 143 -3.97 -1.75 5.48
C ASP A 143 -3.24 -0.67 4.69
N VAL A 144 -3.19 0.56 5.22
CA VAL A 144 -2.41 1.67 4.65
C VAL A 144 -1.50 2.27 5.70
N ALA A 145 -0.18 2.25 5.44
CA ALA A 145 0.82 2.85 6.32
C ALA A 145 1.63 3.95 5.63
N LEU A 146 1.56 5.16 6.20
CA LEU A 146 2.42 6.27 5.84
C LEU A 146 3.51 6.46 6.89
N PHE A 147 4.77 6.26 6.51
CA PHE A 147 5.92 6.35 7.40
C PHE A 147 6.97 7.33 6.87
N GLY A 148 7.42 8.25 7.71
CA GLY A 148 8.50 9.19 7.38
C GLY A 148 9.89 8.65 7.73
N ASP A 149 10.22 7.42 7.30
CA ASP A 149 11.49 6.78 7.65
C ASP A 149 12.64 7.37 6.83
N LEU A 150 12.49 7.43 5.50
CA LEU A 150 13.58 7.79 4.59
C LEU A 150 13.41 9.17 3.94
N ALA A 151 12.20 9.69 3.87
CA ALA A 151 11.89 11.04 3.41
C ALA A 151 10.59 11.55 4.06
N GLN A 152 10.32 12.85 3.95
CA GLN A 152 9.04 13.40 4.37
C GLN A 152 7.91 12.85 3.50
N VAL A 153 6.86 12.31 4.12
CA VAL A 153 5.61 11.98 3.44
C VAL A 153 4.88 13.28 3.11
N ASN A 154 4.64 13.54 1.83
CA ASN A 154 3.91 14.73 1.41
C ASN A 154 3.08 14.44 0.16
N ASP A 155 1.98 15.18 -0.06
CA ASP A 155 1.14 15.04 -1.25
C ASP A 155 0.65 13.61 -1.49
N VAL A 156 -0.24 13.17 -0.59
CA VAL A 156 -0.82 11.83 -0.60
C VAL A 156 -2.35 11.94 -0.56
N ILE A 157 -3.02 11.30 -1.49
CA ILE A 157 -4.48 11.23 -1.54
C ILE A 157 -4.91 9.79 -1.28
N ILE A 158 -5.74 9.58 -0.25
CA ILE A 158 -6.36 8.32 0.12
C ILE A 158 -7.86 8.54 0.09
N ASP A 159 -8.48 8.22 -1.06
CA ASP A 159 -9.88 8.58 -1.35
C ASP A 159 -10.75 7.39 -1.72
N ARG A 160 -11.92 7.25 -1.09
CA ARG A 160 -12.93 6.23 -1.45
C ARG A 160 -12.43 4.78 -1.40
N ASN A 161 -11.41 4.46 -0.60
CA ASN A 161 -10.96 3.09 -0.42
C ASN A 161 -11.82 2.35 0.61
N LEU A 162 -11.95 1.04 0.45
CA LEU A 162 -12.46 0.12 1.46
C LEU A 162 -11.27 -0.47 2.23
N MET A 163 -11.20 -0.17 3.53
CA MET A 163 -10.22 -0.76 4.46
C MET A 163 -10.85 -1.97 5.14
N LEU A 164 -10.28 -3.15 4.92
CA LEU A 164 -10.85 -4.41 5.36
C LEU A 164 -10.44 -4.74 6.80
N GLY A 165 -11.43 -4.79 7.70
CA GLY A 165 -11.22 -5.15 9.10
C GLY A 165 -10.92 -6.63 9.29
N GLY A 166 -9.65 -7.02 9.11
CA GLY A 166 -9.13 -8.32 9.52
C GLY A 166 -8.78 -8.39 11.00
N PRO A 167 -8.45 -9.58 11.54
CA PRO A 167 -7.89 -9.72 12.89
C PRO A 167 -6.42 -9.25 12.96
N ASP A 168 -5.70 -9.24 11.84
CA ASP A 168 -4.26 -9.06 11.80
C ASP A 168 -3.75 -7.60 11.88
N PRO A 169 -4.38 -6.58 11.26
CA PRO A 169 -3.81 -5.24 11.28
C PRO A 169 -3.86 -4.62 12.67
N SER A 170 -2.79 -3.93 13.06
CA SER A 170 -2.79 -3.10 14.27
C SER A 170 -3.80 -1.96 14.16
N PHE A 171 -3.76 -1.23 13.04
CA PHE A 171 -4.72 -0.20 12.66
C PHE A 171 -5.04 -0.33 11.17
N CYS A 172 -6.17 0.15 10.69
CA CYS A 172 -6.41 0.13 9.24
C CYS A 172 -5.72 1.28 8.49
N LEU A 173 -5.64 2.47 9.09
CA LEU A 173 -5.00 3.64 8.49
C LEU A 173 -3.97 4.28 9.44
N TYR A 174 -2.72 4.38 8.98
CA TYR A 174 -1.62 5.06 9.66
C TYR A 174 -1.27 6.38 8.94
N GLY A 175 -1.55 7.53 9.56
CA GLY A 175 -1.61 8.84 8.89
C GLY A 175 -0.31 9.61 8.68
N GLY A 176 0.85 9.09 9.11
CA GLY A 176 2.14 9.75 8.85
C GLY A 176 2.67 10.71 9.91
N TYR A 177 2.00 10.90 11.05
CA TYR A 177 2.53 11.65 12.19
C TYR A 177 3.22 10.73 13.21
N GLN A 178 4.55 10.69 13.24
CA GLN A 178 5.32 9.87 14.18
C GLN A 178 6.51 10.66 14.74
N PRO A 179 6.37 11.32 15.92
CA PRO A 179 7.41 12.18 16.51
C PRO A 179 8.79 11.53 16.67
N GLY A 180 8.84 10.21 16.86
CA GLY A 180 10.09 9.46 17.01
C GLY A 180 10.83 9.15 15.69
N LYS A 181 10.25 9.46 14.53
CA LYS A 181 10.87 9.19 13.22
C LYS A 181 11.67 10.38 12.70
N LYS A 182 12.58 10.09 11.76
CA LYS A 182 13.47 11.08 11.12
C LYS A 182 12.69 12.19 10.41
N TYR A 183 11.57 11.85 9.76
CA TYR A 183 10.65 12.81 9.14
C TYR A 183 9.27 12.69 9.79
N PRO A 184 9.07 13.31 10.96
CA PRO A 184 7.98 12.95 11.88
C PRO A 184 6.59 13.43 11.46
N VAL A 185 6.48 14.34 10.49
CA VAL A 185 5.23 15.00 10.13
C VAL A 185 4.95 14.85 8.63
N SER A 186 3.86 14.17 8.31
CA SER A 186 3.26 14.18 6.98
C SER A 186 2.52 15.49 6.71
N THR A 187 2.53 15.95 5.45
CA THR A 187 1.85 17.19 5.03
C THR A 187 1.11 16.99 3.71
N ASN A 188 0.09 17.79 3.42
CA ASN A 188 -0.72 17.65 2.21
C ASN A 188 -1.29 16.23 2.05
N VAL A 189 -1.74 15.62 3.16
CA VAL A 189 -2.34 14.28 3.15
C VAL A 189 -3.85 14.42 3.19
N VAL A 190 -4.52 14.03 2.11
CA VAL A 190 -5.97 14.10 1.95
C VAL A 190 -6.56 12.69 2.11
N MET A 191 -7.23 12.45 3.22
CA MET A 191 -7.85 11.17 3.59
C MET A 191 -9.37 11.32 3.60
N THR A 192 -10.02 10.97 2.50
CA THR A 192 -11.44 11.30 2.29
C THR A 192 -12.30 10.12 1.88
N ASN A 193 -13.54 10.10 2.36
CA ASN A 193 -14.59 9.18 1.87
C ASN A 193 -14.24 7.69 1.95
N ASN A 194 -13.28 7.29 2.78
CA ASN A 194 -12.90 5.89 2.93
C ASN A 194 -13.92 5.17 3.81
N VAL A 195 -14.14 3.89 3.51
CA VAL A 195 -15.03 3.01 4.25
C VAL A 195 -14.20 2.03 5.07
N PHE A 196 -14.48 1.90 6.36
CA PHE A 196 -13.80 0.99 7.27
C PHE A 196 -14.72 -0.16 7.63
N GLN A 197 -14.26 -1.39 7.44
CA GLN A 197 -14.97 -2.57 7.89
C GLN A 197 -14.60 -2.90 9.34
N LYS A 198 -15.59 -3.25 10.16
CA LYS A 198 -15.33 -3.80 11.50
C LYS A 198 -14.89 -5.27 11.35
N GLY A 199 -13.77 -5.60 11.97
CA GLY A 199 -13.28 -6.98 12.06
C GLY A 199 -13.77 -7.71 13.31
N PRO A 200 -13.16 -8.85 13.64
CA PRO A 200 -13.56 -9.71 14.76
C PRO A 200 -13.57 -9.01 16.13
N TYR A 201 -12.81 -7.92 16.28
CA TYR A 201 -12.75 -7.13 17.51
C TYR A 201 -13.77 -5.99 17.57
N GLY A 202 -14.72 -5.92 16.63
CA GLY A 202 -15.73 -4.85 16.55
C GLY A 202 -15.19 -3.50 16.05
N LYS A 203 -13.94 -3.49 15.58
CA LYS A 203 -13.20 -2.34 15.03
C LYS A 203 -12.34 -2.80 13.85
N CYS A 204 -11.81 -1.87 13.07
CA CYS A 204 -10.89 -2.16 11.97
C CYS A 204 -9.48 -2.25 12.56
N GLY A 205 -8.89 -3.44 12.60
CA GLY A 205 -7.63 -3.72 13.28
C GLY A 205 -7.72 -3.86 14.80
N HIS A 206 -6.64 -4.37 15.42
CA HIS A 206 -6.58 -4.71 16.83
C HIS A 206 -6.64 -3.49 17.77
N TYR A 207 -6.22 -2.30 17.32
CA TYR A 207 -6.21 -1.09 18.15
C TYR A 207 -7.29 -0.09 17.72
N GLY A 208 -7.52 0.10 16.43
CA GLY A 208 -8.58 0.96 15.93
C GLY A 208 -8.45 1.29 14.45
N PRO A 209 -9.45 1.96 13.88
CA PRO A 209 -9.48 2.22 12.44
C PRO A 209 -8.36 3.15 11.97
N THR A 210 -7.95 4.10 12.82
CA THR A 210 -6.95 5.11 12.44
C THR A 210 -5.95 5.36 13.57
N THR A 211 -4.76 5.78 13.21
CA THR A 211 -3.76 6.36 14.12
C THR A 211 -2.84 7.34 13.40
N SER A 212 -2.09 8.13 14.17
CA SER A 212 -1.04 9.01 13.67
C SER A 212 -1.50 9.98 12.56
N ILE A 213 -2.73 10.48 12.65
CA ILE A 213 -3.28 11.50 11.76
C ILE A 213 -3.18 12.85 12.48
N ASN A 214 -2.27 13.71 12.04
CA ASN A 214 -2.18 15.10 12.52
C ASN A 214 -3.00 16.02 11.62
N THR A 215 -4.25 16.29 12.00
CA THR A 215 -5.15 17.18 11.24
C THR A 215 -4.74 18.66 11.30
N SER A 216 -3.79 19.02 12.16
CA SER A 216 -3.22 20.38 12.23
C SER A 216 -2.01 20.55 11.30
N ALA A 217 -1.51 19.48 10.68
CA ALA A 217 -0.42 19.57 9.72
C ALA A 217 -0.89 20.30 8.44
N PRO A 218 -0.05 21.14 7.82
CA PRO A 218 -0.42 21.88 6.60
C PRO A 218 -0.95 20.97 5.50
N GLY A 219 -2.10 21.34 4.93
CA GLY A 219 -2.74 20.63 3.83
C GLY A 219 -3.33 19.26 4.18
N THR A 220 -3.29 18.83 5.45
CA THR A 220 -3.93 17.59 5.87
C THR A 220 -5.44 17.76 5.94
N VAL A 221 -6.17 16.87 5.28
CA VAL A 221 -7.64 16.85 5.26
C VAL A 221 -8.11 15.46 5.65
N TYR A 222 -9.02 15.38 6.61
CA TYR A 222 -9.66 14.13 6.99
C TYR A 222 -11.17 14.35 7.12
N THR A 223 -11.96 13.82 6.19
CA THR A 223 -13.42 14.03 6.18
C THR A 223 -14.16 12.94 5.39
N GLY A 224 -15.44 12.73 5.68
CA GLY A 224 -16.30 11.77 4.96
C GLY A 224 -15.95 10.29 5.19
N ASN A 225 -15.00 9.99 6.08
CA ASN A 225 -14.61 8.62 6.40
C ASN A 225 -15.65 7.97 7.32
N VAL A 226 -16.14 6.79 6.95
CA VAL A 226 -17.25 6.11 7.62
C VAL A 226 -16.97 4.63 7.82
N TRP A 227 -17.67 4.02 8.77
CA TRP A 227 -17.79 2.58 8.87
C TRP A 227 -18.72 2.03 7.77
N THR A 228 -18.71 0.72 7.56
CA THR A 228 -19.63 0.03 6.63
C THR A 228 -21.12 0.24 6.96
N ASP A 229 -21.46 0.60 8.20
CA ASP A 229 -22.82 0.97 8.62
C ASP A 229 -23.15 2.46 8.40
N GLY A 230 -22.22 3.22 7.81
CA GLY A 230 -22.34 4.65 7.53
C GLY A 230 -22.01 5.57 8.70
N THR A 231 -21.70 5.04 9.89
CA THR A 231 -21.32 5.90 11.04
C THR A 231 -19.94 6.51 10.85
N PRO A 232 -19.68 7.75 11.32
CA PRO A 232 -18.38 8.40 11.12
C PRO A 232 -17.21 7.69 11.82
N VAL A 233 -16.03 7.73 11.19
CA VAL A 233 -14.75 7.28 11.77
C VAL A 233 -13.91 8.50 12.10
N ALA A 234 -13.52 8.67 13.37
CA ALA A 234 -12.71 9.80 13.80
C ALA A 234 -11.23 9.67 13.36
N ALA A 235 -10.59 10.80 13.07
CA ALA A 235 -9.13 10.85 12.97
C ALA A 235 -8.50 10.80 14.36
N VAL A 236 -7.44 10.02 14.50
CA VAL A 236 -6.72 9.85 15.77
C VAL A 236 -5.26 10.24 15.58
N GLN A 237 -4.80 11.18 16.40
CA GLN A 237 -3.40 11.54 16.54
C GLN A 237 -2.83 10.84 17.78
N GLN A 238 -2.36 9.61 17.60
CA GLN A 238 -1.64 8.83 18.61
C GLN A 238 -0.20 8.61 18.14
#